data_AF-A0A357EGI4-F1
#
_entry.id   AF-A0A357EGI4-F1
#
_cell.length_a   1.000
_cell.length_b   1.000
_cell.length_c   1.000
_cell.angle_alpha   90.00
_cell.angle_beta   90.00
_cell.angle_gamma   90.00
#
_symmetry.space_group_name_H-M   'P 1'
#
loop_
_entity.id
_entity.type
_entity.pdbx_description
1 polymer ?
#
loop_
_entity_poly.entity_id
_entity_poly.type
_entity_poly.pdbx_seq_one_letter_code
_entity_poly.pdbx_strand_id
1 'polypeptide(L)'
;MKRLKHVVSICAIAALVWLCPLSSVCAGNFDANIHFHINTQRYTYAEIVKWLQVNIERAESLYSNNPALVIHPTFMQENHSAIKVQTDSNGKNFSYLGFDNASDLEKFMDDNFDNQARTKTDGHLTVLVVDTVVKNEDKNKGLCGRATFPHWVNPFNRKRGIIIATCVVADTEPKVLNQQYLLAHELGHFFSLKHTFEPYVNLNPLSVSNCNKEFGNHIKCNSCQGQVKPDSAGDLRECKGISNVMDYCTSEIGKEVLNACQLNRAAKQRERYQTSDGKTDYQAMAGLRGEGQCEADADCEDGEFCTAGILNLARNICKPKSDRGTLCTTKRQCASDRCSWGVCADADECRADSDCGTGNYCGDPISGKRTCKDKLSDGSVCTKDEQCQAGRCKAGFCSALASASMGESCRFDDECREGKCNAPVGGVTKGTCVCSKDSDCGAGKWCDEGLDAKVNACRPKLDKGEKCGAVGTFGNDHKCKSGECSGLPNFVCK
;
A
#
# COMPACT_ATOMS: atom_id res chain seq x y z
N MET A 1 -72.81 -41.06 29.28
CA MET A 1 -73.33 -39.87 30.00
C MET A 1 -72.17 -38.98 30.40
N LYS A 2 -72.40 -37.66 30.35
CA LYS A 2 -71.43 -36.55 30.48
C LYS A 2 -70.61 -36.54 31.79
N ARG A 3 -69.34 -36.10 31.70
CA ARG A 3 -68.70 -34.92 32.37
C ARG A 3 -67.19 -35.18 32.58
N LEU A 4 -66.30 -34.42 31.91
CA LEU A 4 -65.52 -33.25 32.43
C LEU A 4 -64.54 -33.66 33.56
N LYS A 5 -63.21 -33.45 33.48
CA LYS A 5 -62.54 -32.13 33.45
C LYS A 5 -60.98 -32.28 33.48
N HIS A 6 -60.29 -31.24 32.96
CA HIS A 6 -58.88 -30.79 33.18
C HIS A 6 -57.82 -31.46 32.27
N VAL A 7 -57.27 -30.81 31.24
CA VAL A 7 -56.44 -29.58 31.17
C VAL A 7 -55.25 -29.63 32.12
N VAL A 8 -54.13 -30.18 31.64
CA VAL A 8 -52.78 -29.79 32.06
C VAL A 8 -51.91 -29.68 30.81
N SER A 9 -51.36 -28.47 30.66
CA SER A 9 -50.42 -28.01 29.66
C SER A 9 -49.08 -28.74 29.81
N ILE A 10 -48.57 -29.37 28.74
CA ILE A 10 -47.17 -29.74 28.62
C ILE A 10 -46.67 -29.28 27.25
N CYS A 11 -45.64 -28.44 27.32
CA CYS A 11 -44.99 -27.70 26.25
C CYS A 11 -44.64 -28.55 25.01
N ALA A 12 -45.31 -28.27 23.90
CA ALA A 12 -44.78 -28.52 22.57
C ALA A 12 -43.88 -27.34 22.17
N ILE A 13 -42.62 -27.36 22.61
CA ILE A 13 -41.53 -26.59 21.96
C ILE A 13 -40.83 -27.59 21.03
N ALA A 14 -41.46 -27.86 19.90
CA ALA A 14 -40.86 -28.57 18.79
C ALA A 14 -41.57 -28.11 17.52
N ALA A 15 -40.77 -27.78 16.50
CA ALA A 15 -41.15 -27.38 15.14
C ALA A 15 -41.53 -25.91 14.93
N LEU A 16 -40.51 -25.06 14.80
CA LEU A 16 -40.40 -24.05 13.71
C LEU A 16 -39.02 -23.36 13.72
N VAL A 17 -37.94 -24.13 13.87
CA VAL A 17 -36.64 -23.70 13.35
C VAL A 17 -36.65 -24.09 11.88
N TRP A 18 -37.06 -23.15 11.04
CA TRP A 18 -36.98 -23.26 9.59
C TRP A 18 -35.55 -23.65 9.21
N LEU A 19 -35.44 -24.76 8.50
CA LEU A 19 -34.27 -25.15 7.73
C LEU A 19 -33.99 -24.05 6.70
N CYS A 20 -33.24 -23.03 7.09
CA CYS A 20 -32.43 -22.31 6.12
C CYS A 20 -31.24 -23.24 5.83
N PRO A 21 -31.13 -23.86 4.64
CA PRO A 21 -29.95 -24.65 4.33
C PRO A 21 -28.73 -23.74 4.53
N LEU A 22 -27.73 -24.23 5.27
CA LEU A 22 -26.47 -23.55 5.62
C LEU A 22 -25.61 -23.10 4.39
N SER A 23 -26.20 -23.08 3.20
CA SER A 23 -25.62 -22.58 1.94
C SER A 23 -26.47 -21.53 1.23
N SER A 24 -27.67 -21.18 1.72
CA SER A 24 -28.41 -20.01 1.22
C SER A 24 -28.11 -18.81 2.11
N VAL A 25 -27.01 -18.10 1.80
CA VAL A 25 -26.88 -16.69 2.19
C VAL A 25 -28.20 -16.03 1.79
N CYS A 26 -28.94 -15.51 2.79
CA CYS A 26 -30.20 -14.82 2.55
C CYS A 26 -30.00 -13.82 1.42
N ALA A 27 -30.83 -13.94 0.39
CA ALA A 27 -30.71 -13.16 -0.83
C ALA A 27 -30.74 -11.65 -0.50
N GLY A 28 -29.56 -11.03 -0.50
CA GLY A 28 -29.39 -9.63 -0.14
C GLY A 28 -29.60 -8.72 -1.33
N ASN A 29 -29.91 -7.46 -1.05
CA ASN A 29 -29.83 -6.42 -2.07
C ASN A 29 -28.36 -6.00 -2.26
N PHE A 30 -28.02 -5.60 -3.47
CA PHE A 30 -26.80 -4.87 -3.79
C PHE A 30 -27.15 -3.39 -3.92
N ASP A 31 -27.01 -2.65 -2.82
CA ASP A 31 -27.35 -1.24 -2.72
C ASP A 31 -26.26 -0.35 -3.33
N ALA A 32 -26.45 0.07 -4.57
CA ALA A 32 -25.52 0.91 -5.30
C ALA A 32 -25.91 2.39 -5.21
N ASN A 33 -25.11 3.19 -4.52
CA ASN A 33 -25.18 4.65 -4.56
C ASN A 33 -24.59 5.11 -5.89
N ILE A 34 -25.40 5.73 -6.74
CA ILE A 34 -24.97 6.18 -8.06
C ILE A 34 -25.15 7.69 -8.17
N HIS A 35 -24.06 8.38 -8.48
CA HIS A 35 -24.04 9.80 -8.71
C HIS A 35 -24.09 10.09 -10.21
N PHE A 36 -25.17 10.73 -10.65
CA PHE A 36 -25.39 11.15 -12.03
C PHE A 36 -24.96 12.60 -12.20
N HIS A 37 -23.85 12.80 -12.89
CA HIS A 37 -23.34 14.11 -13.29
C HIS A 37 -23.97 14.47 -14.63
N ILE A 38 -24.96 15.34 -14.61
CA ILE A 38 -25.76 15.68 -15.80
C ILE A 38 -25.18 16.92 -16.46
N ASN A 39 -24.71 16.74 -17.69
CA ASN A 39 -24.26 17.81 -18.55
C ASN A 39 -24.89 17.68 -19.95
N THR A 40 -26.14 18.09 -20.04
CA THR A 40 -26.89 18.25 -21.30
C THR A 40 -27.16 19.72 -21.53
N GLN A 41 -27.11 20.16 -22.79
CA GLN A 41 -27.66 21.46 -23.21
C GLN A 41 -28.92 21.26 -24.07
N ARG A 42 -29.13 20.04 -24.58
CA ARG A 42 -30.28 19.70 -25.42
C ARG A 42 -31.56 19.50 -24.63
N TYR A 43 -31.49 19.00 -23.40
CA TYR A 43 -32.69 18.70 -22.60
C TYR A 43 -32.66 19.51 -21.30
N THR A 44 -33.85 19.80 -20.79
CA THR A 44 -33.96 20.36 -19.44
C THR A 44 -33.52 19.31 -18.42
N TYR A 45 -33.04 19.78 -17.28
CA TYR A 45 -32.66 18.89 -16.17
C TYR A 45 -33.79 17.94 -15.76
N ALA A 46 -35.04 18.43 -15.72
CA ALA A 46 -36.22 17.64 -15.37
C ALA A 46 -36.50 16.51 -16.40
N GLU A 47 -36.32 16.78 -17.69
CA GLU A 47 -36.48 15.76 -18.75
C GLU A 47 -35.43 14.64 -18.60
N ILE A 48 -34.18 14.99 -18.35
CA ILE A 48 -33.11 13.99 -18.14
C ILE A 48 -33.35 13.19 -16.86
N VAL A 49 -33.71 13.82 -15.75
CA VAL A 49 -33.98 13.10 -14.50
C VAL A 49 -35.11 12.09 -14.70
N LYS A 50 -36.19 12.49 -15.38
CA LYS A 50 -37.30 11.57 -15.71
C LYS A 50 -36.83 10.39 -16.58
N TRP A 51 -35.98 10.64 -17.56
CA TRP A 51 -35.42 9.60 -18.41
C TRP A 51 -34.48 8.64 -17.64
N LEU A 52 -33.66 9.19 -16.74
CA LEU A 52 -32.77 8.40 -15.88
C LEU A 52 -33.56 7.50 -14.93
N GLN A 53 -34.68 7.99 -14.36
CA GLN A 53 -35.55 7.19 -13.50
C GLN A 53 -36.06 5.94 -14.22
N VAL A 54 -36.53 6.08 -15.46
CA VAL A 54 -36.99 4.93 -16.27
C VAL A 54 -35.83 3.95 -16.56
N ASN A 55 -34.64 4.48 -16.84
CA ASN A 55 -33.44 3.65 -17.03
C ASN A 55 -33.01 2.90 -15.75
N ILE A 56 -33.15 3.53 -14.59
CA ILE A 56 -32.87 2.94 -13.27
C ILE A 56 -33.83 1.79 -13.00
N GLU A 57 -35.14 2.03 -13.09
CA GLU A 57 -36.16 0.99 -12.90
C GLU A 57 -35.92 -0.21 -13.83
N ARG A 58 -35.53 0.07 -15.07
CA ARG A 58 -35.22 -0.97 -16.04
C ARG A 58 -33.97 -1.77 -15.66
N ALA A 59 -32.92 -1.11 -15.18
CA ALA A 59 -31.70 -1.77 -14.71
C ALA A 59 -31.98 -2.64 -13.48
N GLU A 60 -32.69 -2.14 -12.48
CA GLU A 60 -33.07 -2.90 -11.28
C GLU A 60 -33.91 -4.14 -11.64
N SER A 61 -34.88 -3.98 -12.56
CA SER A 61 -35.69 -5.08 -13.07
C SER A 61 -34.84 -6.18 -13.73
N LEU A 62 -33.93 -5.79 -14.64
CA LEU A 62 -33.05 -6.72 -15.36
C LEU A 62 -32.02 -7.40 -14.44
N TYR A 63 -31.56 -6.72 -13.39
CA TYR A 63 -30.55 -7.22 -12.45
C TYR A 63 -31.14 -7.62 -11.09
N SER A 64 -32.39 -8.10 -11.08
CA SER A 64 -33.11 -8.54 -9.88
C SER A 64 -32.64 -9.88 -9.30
N ASN A 65 -31.77 -10.62 -10.01
CA ASN A 65 -31.23 -11.89 -9.52
C ASN A 65 -30.19 -11.71 -8.41
N ASN A 66 -30.36 -12.46 -7.33
CA ASN A 66 -29.60 -12.42 -6.07
C ASN A 66 -28.06 -12.32 -6.23
N PRO A 67 -27.39 -11.25 -5.74
CA PRO A 67 -27.99 -10.12 -5.04
C PRO A 67 -28.72 -9.17 -6.01
N ALA A 68 -29.94 -8.80 -5.66
CA ALA A 68 -30.78 -7.93 -6.48
C ALA A 68 -30.20 -6.51 -6.48
N LEU A 69 -30.00 -5.92 -7.66
CA LEU A 69 -29.54 -4.53 -7.76
C LEU A 69 -30.61 -3.57 -7.24
N VAL A 70 -30.23 -2.69 -6.32
CA VAL A 70 -31.02 -1.54 -5.87
C VAL A 70 -30.15 -0.30 -6.05
N ILE A 71 -30.64 0.69 -6.78
CA ILE A 71 -29.92 1.93 -7.07
C ILE A 71 -30.46 3.05 -6.18
N HIS A 72 -29.56 3.71 -5.48
CA HIS A 72 -29.82 4.95 -4.73
C HIS A 72 -29.26 6.13 -5.52
N PRO A 73 -30.05 6.78 -6.39
CA PRO A 73 -29.55 7.80 -7.29
C PRO A 73 -29.39 9.15 -6.59
N THR A 74 -28.30 9.85 -6.91
CA THR A 74 -28.12 11.28 -6.63
C THR A 74 -27.91 12.00 -7.95
N PHE A 75 -28.72 13.01 -8.25
CA PHE A 75 -28.65 13.76 -9.51
C PHE A 75 -27.98 15.11 -9.27
N MET A 76 -26.94 15.42 -10.04
CA MET A 76 -26.18 16.67 -9.95
C MET A 76 -26.15 17.35 -11.31
N GLN A 77 -26.40 18.66 -11.33
CA GLN A 77 -26.23 19.46 -12.54
C GLN A 77 -24.85 20.09 -12.51
N GLU A 78 -24.00 19.78 -13.49
CA GLU A 78 -22.61 20.25 -13.49
C GLU A 78 -22.21 20.90 -14.80
N ASN A 79 -21.41 21.96 -14.68
CA ASN A 79 -20.75 22.62 -15.80
C ASN A 79 -19.29 22.16 -15.85
N HIS A 80 -19.01 21.04 -16.54
CA HIS A 80 -17.63 20.61 -16.78
C HIS A 80 -16.97 21.46 -17.86
N SER A 81 -15.82 22.05 -17.55
CA SER A 81 -15.07 22.92 -18.47
C SER A 81 -14.46 22.18 -19.67
N ALA A 82 -14.26 20.86 -19.57
CA ALA A 82 -13.79 20.02 -20.67
C ALA A 82 -14.86 19.74 -21.74
N ILE A 83 -16.13 20.06 -21.45
CA ILE A 83 -17.24 19.83 -22.35
C ILE A 83 -17.37 21.01 -23.32
N LYS A 84 -17.36 20.69 -24.62
CA LYS A 84 -17.53 21.67 -25.68
C LYS A 84 -19.01 21.81 -26.02
N VAL A 85 -19.45 23.04 -26.25
CA VAL A 85 -20.81 23.32 -26.74
C VAL A 85 -20.75 23.46 -28.25
N GLN A 86 -21.60 22.72 -28.95
CA GLN A 86 -21.85 22.87 -30.39
C GLN A 86 -23.31 23.23 -30.63
N THR A 87 -23.61 23.75 -31.81
CA THR A 87 -24.98 24.08 -32.23
C THR A 87 -25.37 23.12 -33.35
N ASP A 88 -26.54 22.48 -33.23
CA ASP A 88 -27.06 21.58 -34.26
C ASP A 88 -27.65 22.34 -35.47
N SER A 89 -28.09 21.60 -36.48
CA SER A 89 -28.70 22.12 -37.72
C SER A 89 -29.95 22.98 -37.47
N ASN A 90 -30.58 22.87 -36.30
CA ASN A 90 -31.76 23.63 -35.90
C ASN A 90 -31.42 24.82 -34.98
N GLY A 91 -30.14 25.15 -34.79
CA GLY A 91 -29.73 26.25 -33.93
C GLY A 91 -29.73 25.91 -32.43
N LYS A 92 -29.88 24.64 -32.06
CA LYS A 92 -29.93 24.20 -30.66
C LYS A 92 -28.54 23.82 -30.15
N ASN A 93 -28.15 24.36 -29.01
CA ASN A 93 -26.88 24.00 -28.37
C ASN A 93 -26.95 22.58 -27.79
N PHE A 94 -25.87 21.82 -27.96
CA PHE A 94 -25.68 20.51 -27.34
C PHE A 94 -24.24 20.37 -26.83
N SER A 95 -24.09 19.69 -25.69
CA SER A 95 -22.80 19.36 -25.10
C SER A 95 -22.23 18.11 -25.77
N TYR A 96 -21.02 18.19 -26.33
CA TYR A 96 -20.35 17.00 -26.82
C TYR A 96 -18.97 16.84 -26.20
N LEU A 97 -18.64 15.57 -25.93
CA LEU A 97 -17.30 15.15 -25.58
C LEU A 97 -16.62 14.64 -26.84
N GLY A 98 -15.73 15.46 -27.40
CA GLY A 98 -14.94 15.11 -28.57
C GLY A 98 -13.54 14.65 -28.16
N PHE A 99 -13.14 13.47 -28.63
CA PHE A 99 -11.83 12.88 -28.38
C PHE A 99 -11.10 12.66 -29.71
N ASP A 100 -9.80 12.98 -29.78
CA ASP A 100 -9.02 12.80 -31.01
C ASP A 100 -8.81 11.31 -31.30
N ASN A 101 -8.64 10.51 -30.24
CA ASN A 101 -8.51 9.06 -30.33
C ASN A 101 -9.08 8.36 -29.08
N ALA A 102 -9.01 7.01 -29.05
CA ALA A 102 -9.51 6.23 -27.91
C ALA A 102 -8.70 6.46 -26.61
N SER A 103 -7.41 6.76 -26.74
CA SER A 103 -6.54 7.05 -25.59
C SER A 103 -6.93 8.37 -24.91
N ASP A 104 -7.40 9.37 -25.64
CA ASP A 104 -7.86 10.63 -25.04
C ASP A 104 -9.16 10.44 -24.26
N LEU A 105 -10.06 9.59 -24.79
CA LEU A 105 -11.27 9.19 -24.06
C LEU A 105 -10.91 8.40 -22.80
N GLU A 106 -9.97 7.46 -22.88
CA GLU A 106 -9.48 6.71 -21.71
C GLU A 106 -8.86 7.66 -20.68
N LYS A 107 -7.99 8.58 -21.11
CA LYS A 107 -7.40 9.58 -20.23
C LYS A 107 -8.46 10.48 -19.58
N PHE A 108 -9.45 10.93 -20.34
CA PHE A 108 -10.55 11.71 -19.79
C PHE A 108 -11.36 10.93 -18.75
N MET A 109 -11.63 9.64 -19.02
CA MET A 109 -12.23 8.74 -18.04
C MET A 109 -11.38 8.67 -16.78
N ASP A 110 -10.08 8.46 -16.90
CA ASP A 110 -9.17 8.37 -15.76
C ASP A 110 -9.03 9.71 -15.01
N ASP A 111 -9.10 10.85 -15.69
CA ASP A 111 -8.97 12.16 -15.05
C ASP A 111 -10.26 12.56 -14.30
N ASN A 112 -11.44 12.11 -14.76
CA ASN A 112 -12.73 12.65 -14.31
C ASN A 112 -13.65 11.62 -13.63
N PHE A 113 -13.42 10.32 -13.82
CA PHE A 113 -14.31 9.27 -13.35
C PHE A 113 -13.60 8.41 -12.34
N ASP A 114 -13.50 8.91 -11.11
CA ASP A 114 -13.13 8.07 -10.00
C ASP A 114 -14.39 7.69 -9.22
N ASN A 115 -14.61 6.39 -9.05
CA ASN A 115 -15.56 5.91 -8.06
C ASN A 115 -15.05 6.38 -6.70
N GLN A 116 -15.81 7.25 -6.04
CA GLN A 116 -15.35 7.87 -4.81
C GLN A 116 -15.57 6.90 -3.66
N ALA A 117 -14.58 6.08 -3.32
CA ALA A 117 -14.60 5.30 -2.09
C ALA A 117 -13.93 6.11 -0.97
N ARG A 118 -14.73 6.52 0.04
CA ARG A 118 -14.21 7.19 1.25
C ARG A 118 -13.84 6.16 2.31
N THR A 119 -14.63 5.09 2.41
CA THR A 119 -14.35 3.92 3.23
C THR A 119 -14.75 2.66 2.46
N LYS A 120 -14.67 1.47 3.09
CA LYS A 120 -15.13 0.21 2.48
C LYS A 120 -16.60 0.32 2.02
N THR A 121 -17.47 0.94 2.83
CA THR A 121 -18.92 0.99 2.59
C THR A 121 -19.48 2.38 2.31
N ASP A 122 -18.65 3.43 2.42
CA ASP A 122 -19.01 4.80 2.08
C ASP A 122 -18.40 5.18 0.72
N GLY A 123 -19.25 5.47 -0.24
CA GLY A 123 -18.85 5.88 -1.58
C GLY A 123 -19.98 5.90 -2.59
N HIS A 124 -19.63 6.11 -3.86
CA HIS A 124 -20.57 6.05 -4.99
C HIS A 124 -19.90 5.66 -6.31
N LEU A 125 -20.72 5.15 -7.24
CA LEU A 125 -20.39 4.99 -8.65
C LEU A 125 -20.72 6.28 -9.41
N THR A 126 -19.76 6.77 -10.19
CA THR A 126 -19.92 7.99 -10.99
C THR A 126 -20.44 7.65 -12.39
N VAL A 127 -21.55 8.29 -12.78
CA VAL A 127 -22.14 8.21 -14.13
C VAL A 127 -22.20 9.62 -14.72
N LEU A 128 -21.51 9.85 -15.83
CA LEU A 128 -21.63 11.11 -16.58
C LEU A 128 -22.69 10.97 -17.67
N VAL A 129 -23.59 11.94 -17.72
CA VAL A 129 -24.64 12.04 -18.71
C VAL A 129 -24.35 13.22 -19.64
N VAL A 130 -24.17 12.95 -20.93
CA VAL A 130 -23.87 13.98 -21.96
C VAL A 130 -24.82 13.90 -23.16
N ASP A 131 -24.85 14.91 -24.03
CA ASP A 131 -25.69 14.81 -25.23
C ASP A 131 -25.10 13.79 -26.23
N THR A 132 -23.81 13.94 -26.54
CA THR A 132 -23.09 13.08 -27.50
C THR A 132 -21.62 12.86 -27.11
N VAL A 133 -21.11 11.65 -27.34
CA VAL A 133 -19.67 11.34 -27.30
C VAL A 133 -19.19 11.08 -28.73
N VAL A 134 -18.16 11.80 -29.20
CA VAL A 134 -17.64 11.69 -30.56
C VAL A 134 -16.18 11.27 -30.54
N LYS A 135 -15.82 10.25 -31.34
CA LYS A 135 -14.43 9.87 -31.63
C LYS A 135 -14.06 10.41 -33.01
N ASN A 136 -13.04 11.28 -33.10
CA ASN A 136 -12.75 12.10 -34.29
C ASN A 136 -12.50 11.31 -35.60
N GLU A 137 -12.13 10.03 -35.53
CA GLU A 137 -11.93 9.18 -36.71
C GLU A 137 -13.24 8.87 -37.47
N ASP A 138 -14.40 9.00 -36.82
CA ASP A 138 -15.73 8.77 -37.40
C ASP A 138 -16.70 9.84 -36.88
N LYS A 139 -16.57 11.09 -37.34
CA LYS A 139 -17.43 12.24 -36.91
C LYS A 139 -18.94 11.98 -37.02
N ASN A 140 -19.36 10.94 -37.73
CA ASN A 140 -20.76 10.56 -37.94
C ASN A 140 -21.23 9.40 -37.04
N LYS A 141 -20.37 8.80 -36.20
CA LYS A 141 -20.75 7.71 -35.30
C LYS A 141 -20.54 8.12 -33.84
N GLY A 142 -21.58 8.70 -33.25
CA GLY A 142 -21.60 8.96 -31.81
C GLY A 142 -21.57 7.66 -31.00
N LEU A 143 -20.87 7.66 -29.88
CA LEU A 143 -20.95 6.61 -28.86
C LEU A 143 -22.14 6.90 -27.95
N CYS A 144 -22.92 5.85 -27.70
CA CYS A 144 -24.11 5.94 -26.86
C CYS A 144 -23.84 5.75 -25.39
N GLY A 145 -22.89 4.90 -25.08
CA GLY A 145 -22.46 4.66 -23.73
C GLY A 145 -21.08 4.05 -23.75
N ARG A 146 -20.45 4.08 -22.58
CA ARG A 146 -19.21 3.39 -22.31
C ARG A 146 -19.10 3.13 -20.82
N ALA A 147 -18.85 1.89 -20.45
CA ALA A 147 -18.46 1.51 -19.11
C ALA A 147 -17.07 0.87 -19.08
N THR A 148 -16.38 1.06 -17.96
CA THR A 148 -15.13 0.34 -17.71
C THR A 148 -15.44 -1.07 -17.21
N PHE A 149 -14.86 -2.09 -17.86
CA PHE A 149 -14.98 -3.47 -17.37
C PHE A 149 -14.16 -3.68 -16.09
N PRO A 150 -14.58 -4.59 -15.19
CA PRO A 150 -13.85 -4.91 -13.97
C PRO A 150 -12.40 -5.35 -14.19
N HIS A 151 -12.15 -6.10 -15.27
CA HIS A 151 -10.82 -6.62 -15.62
C HIS A 151 -9.94 -5.62 -16.37
N TRP A 152 -10.48 -4.48 -16.81
CA TRP A 152 -9.69 -3.40 -17.39
C TRP A 152 -9.12 -2.48 -16.32
N VAL A 153 -9.65 -2.57 -15.10
CA VAL A 153 -9.29 -1.72 -13.99
C VAL A 153 -8.09 -2.35 -13.30
N ASN A 154 -6.93 -1.74 -13.55
CA ASN A 154 -5.74 -1.97 -12.75
C ASN A 154 -5.78 -0.94 -11.60
N PRO A 155 -5.58 -1.34 -10.33
CA PRO A 155 -5.52 -0.45 -9.17
C PRO A 155 -4.62 0.78 -9.35
N PHE A 156 -3.68 0.76 -10.29
CA PHE A 156 -2.69 1.83 -10.46
C PHE A 156 -2.98 2.84 -11.57
N ASN A 157 -3.90 2.59 -12.52
CA ASN A 157 -3.98 3.45 -13.72
C ASN A 157 -5.35 3.61 -14.37
N ARG A 158 -6.37 2.82 -14.01
CA ARG A 158 -7.64 2.85 -14.76
C ARG A 158 -8.81 2.98 -13.83
N LYS A 159 -9.53 4.08 -13.95
CA LYS A 159 -10.64 4.37 -13.05
C LYS A 159 -11.96 3.80 -13.56
N ARG A 160 -12.88 3.57 -12.63
CA ARG A 160 -14.19 2.97 -12.89
C ARG A 160 -15.20 4.09 -13.07
N GLY A 161 -15.96 4.02 -14.17
CA GLY A 161 -17.04 4.95 -14.43
C GLY A 161 -17.90 4.50 -15.59
N ILE A 162 -19.02 5.20 -15.75
CA ILE A 162 -19.93 5.01 -16.87
C ILE A 162 -20.18 6.37 -17.52
N ILE A 163 -20.05 6.43 -18.83
CA ILE A 163 -20.63 7.51 -19.63
C ILE A 163 -21.89 6.96 -20.28
N ILE A 164 -22.98 7.72 -20.20
CA ILE A 164 -24.15 7.55 -21.03
C ILE A 164 -24.38 8.84 -21.81
N ALA A 165 -24.57 8.71 -23.11
CA ALA A 165 -24.94 9.80 -23.98
C ALA A 165 -26.44 9.69 -24.29
N THR A 166 -27.10 10.82 -24.51
CA THR A 166 -28.46 10.82 -25.04
C THR A 166 -28.51 10.36 -26.51
N CYS A 167 -27.37 10.11 -27.16
CA CYS A 167 -27.29 9.49 -28.49
C CYS A 167 -28.12 10.17 -29.58
N VAL A 168 -27.76 11.39 -29.96
CA VAL A 168 -28.27 11.95 -31.22
C VAL A 168 -27.31 11.54 -32.32
N VAL A 169 -27.68 10.57 -33.16
CA VAL A 169 -27.03 10.38 -34.46
C VAL A 169 -27.81 11.21 -35.47
N ALA A 170 -27.13 12.23 -36.02
CA ALA A 170 -27.56 13.21 -37.03
C ALA A 170 -29.03 13.21 -37.52
N ASP A 171 -29.68 14.36 -37.35
CA ASP A 171 -30.79 14.92 -38.15
C ASP A 171 -32.12 14.18 -38.28
N THR A 172 -32.37 13.09 -37.53
CA THR A 172 -33.74 12.53 -37.42
C THR A 172 -34.29 12.73 -36.01
N GLU A 173 -35.60 13.01 -35.93
CA GLU A 173 -36.39 13.39 -34.75
C GLU A 173 -36.02 12.72 -33.41
N PRO A 174 -36.38 13.31 -32.24
CA PRO A 174 -35.89 12.92 -30.92
C PRO A 174 -36.48 11.57 -30.45
N LYS A 175 -36.02 10.46 -31.03
CA LYS A 175 -36.21 9.09 -30.52
C LYS A 175 -35.27 8.74 -29.36
N VAL A 176 -34.38 9.67 -29.02
CA VAL A 176 -33.33 9.65 -28.00
C VAL A 176 -33.82 9.18 -26.62
N LEU A 177 -35.03 9.53 -26.21
CA LEU A 177 -35.57 9.14 -24.90
C LEU A 177 -36.16 7.71 -24.85
N ASN A 178 -36.18 6.99 -25.97
CA ASN A 178 -36.69 5.60 -26.02
C ASN A 178 -35.64 4.55 -25.68
N GLN A 179 -34.37 4.91 -25.49
CA GLN A 179 -33.33 4.00 -25.03
C GLN A 179 -33.39 3.85 -23.50
N GLN A 180 -34.45 3.18 -23.04
CA GLN A 180 -34.73 2.95 -21.61
C GLN A 180 -33.85 1.86 -20.99
N TYR A 181 -32.94 1.26 -21.77
CA TYR A 181 -32.08 0.17 -21.36
C TYR A 181 -30.59 0.52 -21.41
N LEU A 182 -30.23 1.75 -21.77
CA LEU A 182 -28.84 2.15 -21.98
C LEU A 182 -28.02 2.06 -20.69
N LEU A 183 -28.56 2.55 -19.58
CA LEU A 183 -27.91 2.39 -18.27
C LEU A 183 -27.74 0.90 -17.91
N ALA A 184 -28.76 0.08 -18.19
CA ALA A 184 -28.71 -1.35 -17.92
C ALA A 184 -27.64 -2.07 -18.77
N HIS A 185 -27.46 -1.67 -20.03
CA HIS A 185 -26.39 -2.16 -20.90
C HIS A 185 -25.01 -1.84 -20.32
N GLU A 186 -24.77 -0.59 -19.97
CA GLU A 186 -23.47 -0.14 -19.45
C GLU A 186 -23.18 -0.74 -18.06
N LEU A 187 -24.18 -0.86 -17.20
CA LEU A 187 -24.07 -1.60 -15.94
C LEU A 187 -23.75 -3.08 -16.19
N GLY A 188 -24.23 -3.66 -17.29
CA GLY A 188 -23.86 -5.02 -17.69
C GLY A 188 -22.36 -5.17 -17.90
N HIS A 189 -21.74 -4.26 -18.65
CA HIS A 189 -20.29 -4.21 -18.82
C HIS A 189 -19.55 -4.01 -17.48
N PHE A 190 -20.07 -3.11 -16.63
CA PHE A 190 -19.57 -2.91 -15.27
C PHE A 190 -19.67 -4.19 -14.43
N PHE A 191 -20.71 -5.00 -14.62
CA PHE A 191 -20.86 -6.33 -14.01
C PHE A 191 -20.22 -7.46 -14.83
N SER A 192 -19.23 -7.12 -15.66
CA SER A 192 -18.42 -8.04 -16.46
C SER A 192 -19.18 -8.82 -17.55
N LEU A 193 -20.29 -8.31 -18.05
CA LEU A 193 -20.97 -8.87 -19.23
C LEU A 193 -20.34 -8.31 -20.52
N LYS A 194 -20.10 -9.18 -21.48
CA LYS A 194 -19.60 -8.81 -22.83
C LYS A 194 -20.77 -8.67 -23.80
N HIS A 195 -20.55 -7.94 -24.90
CA HIS A 195 -21.56 -7.89 -25.96
C HIS A 195 -21.86 -9.28 -26.49
N THR A 196 -23.10 -9.54 -26.91
CA THR A 196 -23.54 -10.89 -27.36
C THR A 196 -22.69 -11.46 -28.50
N PHE A 197 -22.13 -10.60 -29.36
CA PHE A 197 -21.26 -10.99 -30.48
C PHE A 197 -19.77 -11.13 -30.09
N GLU A 198 -19.40 -10.81 -28.85
CA GLU A 198 -18.03 -10.92 -28.35
C GLU A 198 -17.82 -12.23 -27.57
N PRO A 199 -16.72 -12.96 -27.81
CA PRO A 199 -16.30 -14.05 -26.95
C PRO A 199 -15.70 -13.50 -25.65
N TYR A 200 -15.87 -14.26 -24.56
CA TYR A 200 -15.10 -14.02 -23.34
C TYR A 200 -13.67 -14.51 -23.53
N VAL A 201 -12.69 -13.61 -23.38
CA VAL A 201 -11.26 -13.90 -23.55
C VAL A 201 -10.83 -15.08 -22.68
N ASN A 202 -10.03 -16.00 -23.23
CA ASN A 202 -9.52 -17.21 -22.56
C ASN A 202 -10.58 -18.23 -22.09
N LEU A 203 -11.84 -18.10 -22.51
CA LEU A 203 -12.84 -19.15 -22.33
C LEU A 203 -13.01 -19.90 -23.65
N ASN A 204 -13.06 -21.23 -23.57
CA ASN A 204 -13.47 -22.04 -24.72
C ASN A 204 -14.86 -21.53 -25.18
N PRO A 205 -15.06 -21.20 -26.47
CA PRO A 205 -16.34 -20.71 -26.99
C PRO A 205 -17.52 -21.64 -26.68
N LEU A 206 -17.27 -22.94 -26.53
CA LEU A 206 -18.25 -23.96 -26.18
C LEU A 206 -18.40 -24.19 -24.66
N SER A 207 -17.58 -23.52 -23.84
CA SER A 207 -17.65 -23.65 -22.39
C SER A 207 -19.00 -23.17 -21.86
N VAL A 208 -19.51 -23.86 -20.85
CA VAL A 208 -20.66 -23.42 -20.04
C VAL A 208 -20.44 -22.06 -19.37
N SER A 209 -19.18 -21.63 -19.24
CA SER A 209 -18.82 -20.30 -18.73
C SER A 209 -18.89 -19.19 -19.79
N ASN A 210 -19.02 -19.52 -21.07
CA ASN A 210 -19.26 -18.55 -22.14
C ASN A 210 -20.76 -18.26 -22.23
N CYS A 211 -21.21 -17.19 -21.58
CA CYS A 211 -22.62 -16.82 -21.57
C CYS A 211 -23.17 -16.34 -22.92
N ASN A 212 -22.29 -16.14 -23.90
CA ASN A 212 -22.66 -15.69 -25.24
C ASN A 212 -22.63 -16.80 -26.29
N LYS A 213 -22.36 -18.06 -25.90
CA LYS A 213 -22.20 -19.21 -26.82
C LYS A 213 -23.42 -19.46 -27.74
N GLU A 214 -24.60 -19.03 -27.32
CA GLU A 214 -25.86 -19.22 -28.05
C GLU A 214 -26.06 -18.14 -29.14
N PHE A 215 -25.29 -17.05 -29.09
CA PHE A 215 -25.31 -15.99 -30.10
C PHE A 215 -24.22 -16.30 -31.15
N GLY A 216 -24.51 -17.28 -32.01
CA GLY A 216 -23.54 -17.96 -32.88
C GLY A 216 -23.01 -17.24 -34.13
N ASN A 217 -23.16 -15.92 -34.29
CA ASN A 217 -22.72 -15.18 -35.47
C ASN A 217 -22.24 -13.78 -35.04
N HIS A 218 -20.99 -13.42 -35.32
CA HIS A 218 -20.34 -12.15 -34.90
C HIS A 218 -20.91 -10.89 -35.59
N ILE A 219 -22.21 -10.84 -35.84
CA ILE A 219 -22.93 -9.75 -36.49
C ILE A 219 -23.72 -9.00 -35.40
N LYS A 220 -23.87 -7.68 -35.55
CA LYS A 220 -24.77 -6.89 -34.68
C LYS A 220 -26.20 -7.44 -34.78
N CYS A 221 -26.99 -7.36 -33.70
CA CYS A 221 -28.37 -7.87 -33.63
C CYS A 221 -28.50 -9.39 -33.57
N ASN A 222 -27.46 -10.09 -33.14
CA ASN A 222 -27.50 -11.53 -33.11
C ASN A 222 -28.52 -12.09 -32.12
N SER A 223 -28.84 -11.32 -31.07
CA SER A 223 -29.91 -11.66 -30.13
C SER A 223 -31.31 -11.66 -30.75
N CYS A 224 -31.52 -11.01 -31.91
CA CYS A 224 -32.81 -11.04 -32.59
C CYS A 224 -33.10 -12.37 -33.32
N GLN A 225 -32.16 -13.33 -33.33
CA GLN A 225 -32.32 -14.63 -34.01
C GLN A 225 -32.77 -14.51 -35.49
N GLY A 226 -32.24 -13.51 -36.20
CA GLY A 226 -32.59 -13.24 -37.60
C GLY A 226 -33.89 -12.45 -37.81
N GLN A 227 -34.64 -12.13 -36.75
CA GLN A 227 -35.84 -11.30 -36.81
C GLN A 227 -35.50 -9.82 -36.66
N VAL A 228 -34.70 -9.29 -37.57
CA VAL A 228 -34.31 -7.87 -37.60
C VAL A 228 -35.16 -7.14 -38.62
N LYS A 229 -35.64 -5.94 -38.27
CA LYS A 229 -36.27 -5.01 -39.21
C LYS A 229 -35.40 -3.75 -39.37
N PRO A 230 -35.47 -3.06 -40.52
CA PRO A 230 -34.83 -1.77 -40.69
C PRO A 230 -35.37 -0.78 -39.66
N ASP A 231 -34.48 0.01 -39.06
CA ASP A 231 -34.86 1.20 -38.32
C ASP A 231 -35.32 2.32 -39.29
N SER A 232 -35.63 3.50 -38.75
CA SER A 232 -36.05 4.64 -39.59
C SER A 232 -34.98 5.16 -40.56
N ALA A 233 -33.71 4.79 -40.37
CA ALA A 233 -32.62 5.11 -41.28
C ALA A 233 -32.38 3.99 -42.32
N GLY A 234 -33.13 2.89 -42.25
CA GLY A 234 -32.97 1.73 -43.12
C GLY A 234 -31.92 0.72 -42.63
N ASP A 235 -31.29 0.96 -41.47
CA ASP A 235 -30.31 0.04 -40.90
C ASP A 235 -31.01 -1.09 -40.14
N LEU A 236 -30.56 -2.35 -40.33
CA LEU A 236 -31.11 -3.51 -39.62
C LEU A 236 -30.71 -3.49 -38.13
N ARG A 237 -31.40 -2.70 -37.30
CA ARG A 237 -31.07 -2.46 -35.87
C ARG A 237 -32.22 -2.70 -34.88
N GLU A 238 -33.41 -3.05 -35.35
CA GLU A 238 -34.58 -3.31 -34.50
C GLU A 238 -34.95 -4.80 -34.51
N CYS A 239 -35.04 -5.45 -33.34
CA CYS A 239 -35.58 -6.80 -33.21
C CYS A 239 -37.11 -6.79 -33.29
N LYS A 240 -37.71 -7.75 -34.01
CA LYS A 240 -39.16 -8.03 -34.00
C LYS A 240 -39.53 -8.86 -32.76
N GLY A 241 -39.32 -8.31 -31.56
CA GLY A 241 -39.63 -9.00 -30.31
C GLY A 241 -38.62 -8.71 -29.21
N ILE A 242 -38.10 -9.78 -28.61
CA ILE A 242 -37.15 -9.73 -27.49
C ILE A 242 -35.73 -9.52 -28.04
N SER A 243 -34.96 -8.63 -27.41
CA SER A 243 -33.52 -8.48 -27.65
C SER A 243 -32.74 -8.79 -26.39
N ASN A 244 -31.45 -9.10 -26.53
CA ASN A 244 -30.57 -9.17 -25.37
C ASN A 244 -30.08 -7.75 -25.05
N VAL A 245 -30.12 -7.35 -23.77
CA VAL A 245 -29.66 -6.00 -23.38
C VAL A 245 -28.19 -5.77 -23.73
N MET A 246 -27.36 -6.82 -23.83
CA MET A 246 -25.94 -6.72 -24.21
C MET A 246 -25.70 -6.76 -25.73
N ASP A 247 -26.72 -6.58 -26.55
CA ASP A 247 -26.57 -6.40 -28.00
C ASP A 247 -26.68 -4.91 -28.36
N TYR A 248 -26.32 -4.53 -29.60
CA TYR A 248 -26.47 -3.16 -30.09
C TYR A 248 -27.86 -2.87 -30.67
N CYS A 249 -28.80 -3.78 -30.51
CA CYS A 249 -30.07 -3.72 -31.21
C CYS A 249 -31.19 -3.39 -30.26
N THR A 250 -32.06 -2.52 -30.76
CA THR A 250 -33.22 -2.05 -30.02
C THR A 250 -34.31 -3.13 -30.14
N SER A 251 -35.04 -3.39 -29.06
CA SER A 251 -36.32 -4.10 -29.14
C SER A 251 -37.47 -3.10 -29.02
N GLU A 252 -38.70 -3.59 -29.08
CA GLU A 252 -39.80 -2.86 -28.47
C GLU A 252 -39.45 -2.58 -26.99
N ILE A 253 -39.71 -1.35 -26.55
CA ILE A 253 -39.39 -0.88 -25.21
C ILE A 253 -39.89 -1.89 -24.16
N GLY A 254 -38.98 -2.32 -23.28
CA GLY A 254 -39.31 -3.23 -22.18
C GLY A 254 -39.23 -4.72 -22.53
N LYS A 255 -38.81 -5.07 -23.75
CA LYS A 255 -38.60 -6.46 -24.17
C LYS A 255 -37.14 -6.90 -24.19
N GLU A 256 -36.23 -6.10 -23.67
CA GLU A 256 -34.84 -6.49 -23.46
C GLU A 256 -34.74 -7.54 -22.34
N VAL A 257 -33.86 -8.53 -22.49
CA VAL A 257 -33.63 -9.58 -21.48
C VAL A 257 -32.14 -9.92 -21.34
N LEU A 258 -31.82 -10.62 -20.26
CA LEU A 258 -30.55 -11.33 -20.08
C LEU A 258 -30.85 -12.83 -20.02
N ASN A 259 -29.95 -13.65 -20.56
CA ASN A 259 -30.06 -15.09 -20.37
C ASN A 259 -29.60 -15.49 -18.95
N ALA A 260 -29.94 -16.71 -18.53
CA ALA A 260 -29.64 -17.19 -17.18
C ALA A 260 -28.14 -17.16 -16.84
N CYS A 261 -27.26 -17.43 -17.82
CA CYS A 261 -25.81 -17.37 -17.61
C CYS A 261 -25.34 -15.94 -17.33
N GLN A 262 -25.79 -14.97 -18.14
CA GLN A 262 -25.45 -13.57 -17.96
C GLN A 262 -25.97 -13.04 -16.60
N LEU A 263 -27.21 -13.38 -16.22
CA LEU A 263 -27.76 -13.01 -14.92
C LEU A 263 -26.91 -13.52 -13.76
N ASN A 264 -26.53 -14.80 -13.79
CA ASN A 264 -25.67 -15.41 -12.78
C ASN A 264 -24.27 -14.78 -12.76
N ARG A 265 -23.70 -14.47 -13.93
CA ARG A 265 -22.40 -13.81 -14.03
C ARG A 265 -22.43 -12.41 -13.42
N ALA A 266 -23.45 -11.61 -13.74
CA ALA A 266 -23.60 -10.27 -13.19
C ALA A 266 -23.85 -10.30 -11.68
N ALA A 267 -24.67 -11.23 -11.20
CA ALA A 267 -24.90 -11.47 -9.77
C ALA A 267 -23.59 -11.78 -9.02
N LYS A 268 -22.79 -12.74 -9.50
CA LYS A 268 -21.47 -13.06 -8.92
C LYS A 268 -20.52 -11.87 -8.91
N GLN A 269 -20.62 -10.99 -9.90
CA GLN A 269 -19.81 -9.78 -9.91
C GLN A 269 -20.27 -8.78 -8.84
N ARG A 270 -21.58 -8.65 -8.60
CA ARG A 270 -22.11 -7.86 -7.48
C ARG A 270 -21.75 -8.46 -6.12
N GLU A 271 -21.79 -9.78 -5.95
CA GLU A 271 -21.31 -10.45 -4.73
C GLU A 271 -19.85 -10.10 -4.41
N ARG A 272 -19.00 -9.99 -5.43
CA ARG A 272 -17.60 -9.54 -5.26
C ARG A 272 -17.47 -8.08 -4.84
N TYR A 273 -18.50 -7.29 -5.08
CA TYR A 273 -18.60 -5.91 -4.63
C TYR A 273 -19.43 -5.79 -3.36
N GLN A 274 -19.75 -6.90 -2.67
CA GLN A 274 -20.38 -6.87 -1.37
C GLN A 274 -19.38 -7.17 -0.28
N THR A 275 -19.57 -6.51 0.86
CA THR A 275 -18.95 -6.88 2.12
C THR A 275 -19.57 -8.17 2.66
N SER A 276 -18.93 -8.80 3.65
CA SER A 276 -19.45 -10.01 4.30
C SER A 276 -20.78 -9.78 5.04
N ASP A 277 -21.10 -8.54 5.41
CA ASP A 277 -22.39 -8.13 5.98
C ASP A 277 -23.41 -7.65 4.93
N GLY A 278 -23.13 -7.84 3.63
CA GLY A 278 -24.06 -7.60 2.53
C GLY A 278 -24.16 -6.15 2.05
N LYS A 279 -23.32 -5.23 2.55
CA LYS A 279 -23.26 -3.84 2.07
C LYS A 279 -22.40 -3.75 0.81
N THR A 280 -22.55 -2.68 0.04
CA THR A 280 -21.67 -2.43 -1.11
C THR A 280 -20.27 -2.04 -0.65
N ASP A 281 -19.28 -2.75 -1.17
CA ASP A 281 -17.84 -2.50 -1.04
C ASP A 281 -17.38 -1.56 -2.16
N TYR A 282 -17.40 -0.26 -1.89
CA TYR A 282 -16.99 0.77 -2.84
C TYR A 282 -15.49 0.74 -3.13
N GLN A 283 -14.66 0.19 -2.24
CA GLN A 283 -13.23 0.00 -2.49
C GLN A 283 -13.03 -1.07 -3.58
N ALA A 284 -13.64 -2.25 -3.41
CA ALA A 284 -13.65 -3.30 -4.43
C ALA A 284 -14.23 -2.80 -5.78
N MET A 285 -15.22 -1.89 -5.73
CA MET A 285 -15.76 -1.22 -6.91
C MET A 285 -14.84 -0.16 -7.52
N ALA A 286 -14.04 0.57 -6.76
CA ALA A 286 -13.05 1.52 -7.29
C ALA A 286 -11.86 0.80 -7.96
N GLY A 287 -11.77 -0.53 -7.80
CA GLY A 287 -10.58 -1.28 -8.20
C GLY A 287 -9.43 -1.15 -7.21
N LEU A 288 -9.69 -0.50 -6.07
CA LEU A 288 -8.78 -0.36 -4.94
C LEU A 288 -9.16 -1.44 -3.93
N ARG A 289 -8.35 -2.48 -3.79
CA ARG A 289 -8.56 -3.68 -2.94
C ARG A 289 -9.30 -4.83 -3.64
N GLY A 290 -8.52 -5.67 -4.31
CA GLY A 290 -8.57 -7.06 -3.90
C GLY A 290 -7.98 -7.15 -2.49
N GLU A 291 -8.61 -7.90 -1.60
CA GLU A 291 -8.05 -8.18 -0.28
C GLU A 291 -6.55 -8.50 -0.37
N GLY A 292 -5.78 -7.84 0.49
CA GLY A 292 -4.35 -8.03 0.59
C GLY A 292 -3.49 -7.10 -0.25
N GLN A 293 -3.95 -6.21 -1.14
CA GLN A 293 -2.96 -5.44 -1.93
C GLN A 293 -2.24 -4.30 -1.16
N CYS A 294 -0.92 -4.19 -1.29
CA CYS A 294 -0.03 -3.30 -0.53
C CYS A 294 1.08 -2.68 -1.39
N GLU A 295 1.60 -1.51 -1.01
CA GLU A 295 2.77 -0.86 -1.63
C GLU A 295 4.01 -0.93 -0.73
N ALA A 296 3.80 -0.92 0.59
CA ALA A 296 4.80 -1.08 1.62
C ALA A 296 4.31 -2.02 2.72
N ASP A 297 5.23 -2.50 3.57
CA ASP A 297 4.87 -3.36 4.71
C ASP A 297 3.93 -2.65 5.71
N ALA A 298 3.96 -1.31 5.76
CA ALA A 298 3.09 -0.51 6.60
C ALA A 298 1.61 -0.57 6.19
N ASP A 299 1.31 -1.05 4.97
CA ASP A 299 -0.06 -1.23 4.49
C ASP A 299 -0.67 -2.58 4.94
N CYS A 300 0.14 -3.44 5.57
CA CYS A 300 -0.24 -4.77 6.02
C CYS A 300 -0.46 -4.80 7.54
N GLU A 301 -1.18 -5.82 8.01
CA GLU A 301 -1.36 -6.04 9.45
C GLU A 301 -0.06 -6.50 10.12
N ASP A 302 0.02 -6.34 11.44
CA ASP A 302 1.18 -6.79 12.22
C ASP A 302 1.42 -8.29 12.03
N GLY A 303 2.66 -8.65 11.69
CA GLY A 303 3.03 -10.04 11.39
C GLY A 303 2.92 -10.40 9.90
N GLU A 304 2.53 -9.47 9.03
CA GLU A 304 2.55 -9.63 7.58
C GLU A 304 3.66 -8.80 6.93
N PHE A 305 3.91 -9.06 5.64
CA PHE A 305 4.78 -8.27 4.80
C PHE A 305 4.18 -8.11 3.41
N CYS A 306 4.55 -7.03 2.74
CA CYS A 306 4.11 -6.74 1.40
C CYS A 306 4.97 -7.44 0.33
N THR A 307 4.39 -8.19 -0.59
CA THR A 307 5.14 -8.82 -1.69
C THR A 307 5.57 -7.84 -2.79
N ALA A 308 5.25 -6.55 -2.66
CA ALA A 308 5.65 -5.52 -3.62
C ALA A 308 7.17 -5.47 -3.80
N GLY A 309 7.60 -5.52 -5.07
CA GLY A 309 9.01 -5.49 -5.46
C GLY A 309 9.79 -6.79 -5.27
N ILE A 310 9.16 -7.89 -4.81
CA ILE A 310 9.85 -9.17 -4.63
C ILE A 310 9.68 -10.06 -5.87
N LEU A 311 10.80 -10.41 -6.51
CA LEU A 311 10.83 -11.33 -7.67
C LEU A 311 10.15 -12.67 -7.34
N ASN A 312 9.31 -13.14 -8.27
CA ASN A 312 8.62 -14.44 -8.25
C ASN A 312 7.54 -14.63 -7.17
N LEU A 313 7.10 -13.57 -6.48
CA LEU A 313 5.90 -13.60 -5.64
C LEU A 313 4.75 -12.82 -6.31
N ALA A 314 3.50 -13.26 -6.06
CA ALA A 314 2.30 -12.61 -6.60
C ALA A 314 2.30 -11.10 -6.29
N ARG A 315 1.79 -10.30 -7.23
CA ARG A 315 2.01 -8.84 -7.26
C ARG A 315 1.31 -8.12 -6.11
N ASN A 316 2.10 -7.45 -5.28
CA ASN A 316 1.69 -6.43 -4.31
C ASN A 316 0.60 -6.93 -3.36
N ILE A 317 0.82 -8.05 -2.66
CA ILE A 317 -0.11 -8.58 -1.65
C ILE A 317 0.56 -8.74 -0.28
N CYS A 318 -0.18 -8.52 0.80
CA CYS A 318 0.19 -8.84 2.17
C CYS A 318 0.18 -10.35 2.32
N LYS A 319 1.26 -10.87 2.90
CA LYS A 319 1.40 -12.27 3.26
C LYS A 319 1.91 -12.37 4.69
N PRO A 320 1.50 -13.41 5.43
CA PRO A 320 2.12 -13.72 6.71
C PRO A 320 3.64 -13.83 6.56
N LYS A 321 4.37 -13.22 7.51
CA LYS A 321 5.80 -13.43 7.64
C LYS A 321 6.06 -14.91 7.92
N SER A 322 7.13 -15.43 7.32
CA SER A 322 7.50 -16.83 7.37
C SER A 322 8.32 -17.14 8.61
N ASP A 323 8.12 -18.36 9.12
CA ASP A 323 8.88 -18.92 10.23
C ASP A 323 10.31 -19.30 9.80
N ARG A 324 11.15 -19.53 10.81
CA ARG A 324 12.52 -19.99 10.65
C ARG A 324 12.62 -21.22 9.73
N GLY A 325 13.63 -21.24 8.88
CA GLY A 325 13.93 -22.33 7.95
C GLY A 325 13.19 -22.24 6.62
N THR A 326 12.20 -21.34 6.51
CA THR A 326 11.46 -21.11 5.26
C THR A 326 12.30 -20.32 4.26
N LEU A 327 12.17 -20.61 2.96
CA LEU A 327 12.88 -19.87 1.92
C LEU A 327 12.52 -18.38 1.91
N CYS A 328 13.51 -17.54 1.74
CA CYS A 328 13.37 -16.09 1.63
C CYS A 328 14.38 -15.52 0.61
N THR A 329 14.03 -14.39 0.03
CA THR A 329 14.87 -13.55 -0.82
C THR A 329 15.15 -12.19 -0.17
N THR A 330 14.33 -11.77 0.80
CA THR A 330 14.51 -10.51 1.54
C THR A 330 14.17 -10.70 3.02
N LYS A 331 14.76 -9.87 3.88
CA LYS A 331 14.55 -9.95 5.34
C LYS A 331 13.10 -9.71 5.77
N ARG A 332 12.36 -8.91 5.01
CA ARG A 332 10.96 -8.51 5.28
C ARG A 332 10.01 -9.72 5.30
N GLN A 333 10.38 -10.80 4.62
CA GLN A 333 9.58 -12.03 4.54
C GLN A 333 9.60 -12.85 5.84
N CYS A 334 10.50 -12.56 6.78
CA CYS A 334 10.76 -13.42 7.93
C CYS A 334 10.23 -12.78 9.20
N ALA A 335 9.60 -13.57 10.08
CA ALA A 335 9.07 -13.08 11.35
C ALA A 335 10.19 -12.49 12.25
N SER A 336 11.42 -12.94 12.05
CA SER A 336 12.64 -12.45 12.71
C SER A 336 13.26 -11.20 12.07
N ASP A 337 12.69 -10.68 10.98
CA ASP A 337 13.30 -9.67 10.11
C ASP A 337 14.73 -10.05 9.65
N ARG A 338 14.99 -11.35 9.48
CA ARG A 338 16.30 -11.88 9.07
C ARG A 338 16.17 -12.98 8.02
N CYS A 339 16.73 -12.72 6.84
CA CYS A 339 16.89 -13.69 5.76
C CYS A 339 18.38 -14.00 5.54
N SER A 340 18.79 -15.24 5.80
CA SER A 340 20.19 -15.70 5.74
C SER A 340 20.29 -16.95 4.89
N TRP A 341 21.22 -16.99 3.94
CA TRP A 341 21.39 -18.12 3.00
C TRP A 341 20.12 -18.52 2.22
N GLY A 342 19.26 -17.53 1.97
CA GLY A 342 17.98 -17.75 1.31
C GLY A 342 16.94 -18.45 2.19
N VAL A 343 17.14 -18.50 3.52
CA VAL A 343 16.16 -18.98 4.50
C VAL A 343 15.97 -18.03 5.68
N CYS A 344 14.78 -18.00 6.27
CA CYS A 344 14.50 -17.21 7.46
C CYS A 344 15.32 -17.76 8.63
N ALA A 345 16.14 -16.91 9.24
CA ALA A 345 17.04 -17.25 10.35
C ALA A 345 16.56 -16.58 11.64
N ASP A 346 17.12 -16.94 12.79
CA ASP A 346 16.79 -16.22 14.02
C ASP A 346 17.34 -14.78 13.95
N ALA A 347 16.69 -13.85 14.65
CA ALA A 347 17.03 -12.42 14.61
C ALA A 347 18.47 -12.13 15.03
N ASP A 348 19.05 -12.98 15.89
CA ASP A 348 20.41 -12.84 16.40
C ASP A 348 21.48 -13.50 15.51
N GLU A 349 21.12 -14.20 14.43
CA GLU A 349 22.07 -14.98 13.63
C GLU A 349 22.84 -14.13 12.60
N CYS A 350 24.17 -14.24 12.62
CA CYS A 350 25.07 -13.37 11.85
C CYS A 350 26.17 -14.14 11.10
N ARG A 351 26.72 -13.53 10.05
CA ARG A 351 27.91 -14.03 9.32
C ARG A 351 29.09 -13.06 9.42
N ALA A 352 28.81 -11.76 9.48
CA ALA A 352 29.79 -10.69 9.66
C ALA A 352 29.23 -9.64 10.61
N ASP A 353 30.09 -8.76 11.13
CA ASP A 353 29.66 -7.72 12.07
C ASP A 353 28.67 -6.74 11.45
N SER A 354 28.71 -6.56 10.11
CA SER A 354 27.74 -5.77 9.36
C SER A 354 26.31 -6.34 9.39
N ASP A 355 26.14 -7.60 9.76
CA ASP A 355 24.82 -8.19 9.98
C ASP A 355 24.20 -7.76 11.31
N CYS A 356 25.01 -7.24 12.22
CA CYS A 356 24.60 -6.84 13.56
C CYS A 356 24.37 -5.32 13.61
N GLY A 357 23.42 -4.89 14.44
CA GLY A 357 23.14 -3.46 14.65
C GLY A 357 24.34 -2.72 15.26
N THR A 358 24.32 -1.38 15.21
CA THR A 358 25.36 -0.55 15.82
C THR A 358 25.53 -0.89 17.30
N GLY A 359 26.77 -1.15 17.72
CA GLY A 359 27.09 -1.57 19.09
C GLY A 359 27.23 -3.08 19.29
N ASN A 360 27.01 -3.89 18.24
CA ASN A 360 27.17 -5.34 18.27
C ASN A 360 28.30 -5.83 17.34
N TYR A 361 28.75 -7.07 17.55
CA TYR A 361 29.66 -7.82 16.68
C TYR A 361 29.16 -9.25 16.49
N CYS A 362 29.58 -9.91 15.43
CA CYS A 362 29.21 -11.28 15.13
C CYS A 362 30.14 -12.25 15.85
N GLY A 363 29.68 -12.78 16.97
CA GLY A 363 30.46 -13.68 17.82
C GLY A 363 30.72 -15.03 17.17
N ASP A 364 31.94 -15.53 17.30
CA ASP A 364 32.26 -16.93 16.99
C ASP A 364 31.54 -17.87 17.99
N PRO A 365 31.00 -19.03 17.55
CA PRO A 365 30.28 -19.92 18.44
C PRO A 365 31.27 -20.74 19.29
N ILE A 366 30.95 -20.97 20.57
CA ILE A 366 31.60 -22.03 21.35
C ILE A 366 31.09 -23.41 20.86
N SER A 367 29.82 -23.47 20.48
CA SER A 367 29.21 -24.55 19.69
C SER A 367 27.96 -24.02 18.98
N GLY A 368 27.69 -24.43 17.73
CA GLY A 368 26.50 -24.03 16.98
C GLY A 368 26.71 -22.81 16.08
N LYS A 369 25.66 -22.02 15.88
CA LYS A 369 25.62 -20.87 14.95
C LYS A 369 26.21 -19.60 15.56
N ARG A 370 26.70 -18.69 14.73
CA ARG A 370 27.21 -17.38 15.13
C ARG A 370 26.05 -16.44 15.46
N THR A 371 26.17 -15.70 16.55
CA THR A 371 25.14 -14.76 16.99
C THR A 371 25.72 -13.36 17.25
N CYS A 372 24.90 -12.34 17.05
CA CYS A 372 25.23 -10.97 17.40
C CYS A 372 25.38 -10.84 18.93
N LYS A 373 26.49 -10.26 19.35
CA LYS A 373 26.84 -10.01 20.75
C LYS A 373 27.18 -8.54 20.93
N ASP A 374 26.89 -8.00 22.11
CA ASP A 374 27.26 -6.63 22.45
C ASP A 374 28.77 -6.47 22.37
N LYS A 375 29.22 -5.33 21.82
CA LYS A 375 30.62 -4.96 21.85
C LYS A 375 31.08 -4.78 23.30
N LEU A 376 32.25 -5.33 23.58
CA LEU A 376 32.92 -5.36 24.86
C LEU A 376 33.42 -3.95 25.23
N SER A 377 33.22 -3.59 26.50
CA SER A 377 33.74 -2.35 27.08
C SER A 377 35.25 -2.39 27.24
N ASP A 378 35.85 -1.21 27.40
CA ASP A 378 37.29 -1.07 27.62
C ASP A 378 37.77 -1.88 28.83
N GLY A 379 38.93 -2.52 28.67
CA GLY A 379 39.55 -3.42 29.63
C GLY A 379 38.98 -4.84 29.67
N SER A 380 37.97 -5.18 28.87
CA SER A 380 37.46 -6.54 28.69
C SER A 380 38.42 -7.40 27.87
N VAL A 381 38.41 -8.72 28.10
CA VAL A 381 39.22 -9.66 27.33
C VAL A 381 38.65 -9.79 25.92
N CYS A 382 39.51 -9.66 24.91
CA CYS A 382 39.16 -9.75 23.50
C CYS A 382 40.17 -10.59 22.73
N THR A 383 39.77 -11.04 21.54
CA THR A 383 40.63 -11.73 20.57
C THR A 383 40.73 -11.00 19.24
N LYS A 384 39.84 -10.05 18.97
CA LYS A 384 39.77 -9.27 17.72
C LYS A 384 39.28 -7.84 18.00
N ASP A 385 39.70 -6.88 17.18
CA ASP A 385 39.42 -5.46 17.34
C ASP A 385 37.91 -5.13 17.29
N GLU A 386 37.16 -5.85 16.45
CA GLU A 386 35.75 -5.60 16.19
C GLU A 386 34.85 -5.95 17.38
N GLN A 387 35.37 -6.73 18.32
CA GLN A 387 34.70 -7.08 19.57
C GLN A 387 34.62 -5.89 20.51
N CYS A 388 35.49 -4.88 20.36
CA CYS A 388 35.63 -3.78 21.30
C CYS A 388 34.83 -2.56 20.88
N GLN A 389 34.23 -1.85 21.85
CA GLN A 389 33.51 -0.60 21.60
C GLN A 389 34.41 0.45 20.94
N ALA A 390 35.65 0.56 21.41
CA ALA A 390 36.67 1.43 20.85
C ALA A 390 37.28 0.92 19.52
N GLY A 391 36.89 -0.27 19.05
CA GLY A 391 37.38 -0.88 17.81
C GLY A 391 38.84 -1.33 17.87
N ARG A 392 39.35 -1.66 19.05
CA ARG A 392 40.75 -2.05 19.24
C ARG A 392 40.94 -3.04 20.39
N CYS A 393 41.62 -4.14 20.07
CA CYS A 393 42.01 -5.23 20.96
C CYS A 393 43.54 -5.28 21.07
N LYS A 394 44.08 -4.73 22.16
CA LYS A 394 45.53 -4.64 22.40
C LYS A 394 45.95 -5.61 23.49
N ALA A 395 46.91 -6.49 23.17
CA ALA A 395 47.43 -7.52 24.09
C ALA A 395 46.32 -8.33 24.78
N GLY A 396 45.23 -8.63 24.05
CA GLY A 396 44.08 -9.39 24.56
C GLY A 396 43.06 -8.58 25.36
N PHE A 397 43.17 -7.25 25.41
CA PHE A 397 42.21 -6.39 26.10
C PHE A 397 41.68 -5.26 25.21
N CYS A 398 40.38 -4.95 25.33
CA CYS A 398 39.78 -3.80 24.67
C CYS A 398 40.39 -2.50 25.19
N SER A 399 40.77 -1.60 24.30
CA SER A 399 41.55 -0.40 24.64
C SER A 399 41.15 0.79 23.78
N ALA A 400 40.81 1.91 24.41
CA ALA A 400 40.50 3.17 23.74
C ALA A 400 41.69 4.12 23.74
N LEU A 401 42.05 4.65 22.57
CA LEU A 401 43.13 5.64 22.43
C LEU A 401 42.76 6.97 23.12
N ALA A 402 43.71 7.54 23.87
CA ALA A 402 43.60 8.85 24.51
C ALA A 402 42.27 9.04 25.27
N SER A 403 41.81 7.99 25.94
CA SER A 403 40.53 7.94 26.66
C SER A 403 40.67 8.36 28.12
N ALA A 404 41.81 8.07 28.74
CA ALA A 404 42.09 8.33 30.15
C ALA A 404 42.88 9.65 30.34
N SER A 405 42.42 10.45 31.29
CA SER A 405 43.11 11.66 31.77
C SER A 405 44.15 11.30 32.82
N MET A 406 45.04 12.25 33.15
CA MET A 406 46.01 12.08 34.23
C MET A 406 45.32 11.65 35.54
N GLY A 407 45.82 10.59 36.18
CA GLY A 407 45.22 10.02 37.39
C GLY A 407 44.09 9.01 37.16
N GLU A 408 43.60 8.83 35.93
CA GLU A 408 42.61 7.79 35.60
C GLU A 408 43.29 6.45 35.30
N SER A 409 42.51 5.37 35.37
CA SER A 409 43.04 4.02 35.16
C SER A 409 43.42 3.77 33.70
N CYS A 410 44.55 3.10 33.48
CA CYS A 410 45.04 2.69 32.17
C CYS A 410 45.68 1.30 32.24
N ARG A 411 45.84 0.65 31.10
CA ARG A 411 46.64 -0.56 30.90
C ARG A 411 47.81 -0.33 29.96
N PHE A 412 47.69 0.62 29.04
CA PHE A 412 48.69 0.93 28.03
C PHE A 412 48.92 2.45 27.92
N ASP A 413 50.13 2.86 27.56
CA ASP A 413 50.52 4.28 27.49
C ASP A 413 49.61 5.11 26.56
N ASP A 414 49.18 4.52 25.45
CA ASP A 414 48.34 5.18 24.46
C ASP A 414 46.86 5.29 24.83
N GLU A 415 46.46 4.75 25.99
CA GLU A 415 45.15 5.05 26.60
C GLU A 415 45.16 6.41 27.28
N CYS A 416 46.33 6.89 27.71
CA CYS A 416 46.47 8.19 28.35
C CYS A 416 46.48 9.31 27.31
N ARG A 417 45.67 10.36 27.52
CA ARG A 417 45.69 11.59 26.69
C ARG A 417 47.06 12.26 26.71
N GLU A 418 47.67 12.25 27.87
CA GLU A 418 48.95 12.88 28.19
C GLU A 418 49.73 11.97 29.14
N GLY A 419 51.05 11.98 29.07
CA GLY A 419 51.90 11.14 29.91
C GLY A 419 51.99 9.68 29.45
N LYS A 420 52.14 8.77 30.42
CA LYS A 420 52.31 7.33 30.21
C LYS A 420 51.50 6.54 31.23
N CYS A 421 51.30 5.25 30.98
CA CYS A 421 50.68 4.36 31.93
C CYS A 421 51.73 3.75 32.85
N ASN A 422 51.54 3.79 34.17
CA ASN A 422 52.44 3.11 35.11
C ASN A 422 52.13 1.62 35.30
N ALA A 423 51.27 1.04 34.45
CA ALA A 423 50.92 -0.38 34.52
C ALA A 423 52.15 -1.27 34.30
N PRO A 424 52.25 -2.42 34.98
CA PRO A 424 53.27 -3.42 34.70
C PRO A 424 53.25 -3.89 33.25
N VAL A 425 54.44 -4.26 32.73
CA VAL A 425 54.65 -4.67 31.34
C VAL A 425 53.62 -5.70 30.90
N GLY A 426 52.95 -5.43 29.78
CA GLY A 426 51.94 -6.32 29.20
C GLY A 426 50.50 -6.06 29.63
N GLY A 427 50.22 -5.01 30.42
CA GLY A 427 48.85 -4.56 30.70
C GLY A 427 48.00 -5.53 31.55
N VAL A 428 48.65 -6.52 32.19
CA VAL A 428 48.00 -7.59 32.98
C VAL A 428 47.22 -7.01 34.15
N THR A 429 47.79 -6.02 34.84
CA THR A 429 47.13 -5.26 35.91
C THR A 429 46.92 -3.82 35.45
N LYS A 430 45.82 -3.21 35.91
CA LYS A 430 45.54 -1.80 35.65
C LYS A 430 46.52 -0.93 36.42
N GLY A 431 47.13 0.02 35.72
CA GLY A 431 47.84 1.16 36.30
C GLY A 431 46.98 2.42 36.25
N THR A 432 47.68 3.54 36.30
CA THR A 432 47.15 4.89 36.29
C THR A 432 47.96 5.73 35.31
N CYS A 433 47.31 6.66 34.62
CA CYS A 433 47.97 7.63 33.77
C CYS A 433 48.79 8.59 34.63
N VAL A 434 50.08 8.65 34.35
CA VAL A 434 51.06 9.41 35.11
C VAL A 434 51.89 10.28 34.19
N CYS A 435 52.44 11.37 34.71
CA CYS A 435 53.25 12.25 33.91
C CYS A 435 54.59 11.60 33.55
N SER A 436 55.08 11.89 32.35
CA SER A 436 56.40 11.50 31.87
C SER A 436 57.35 12.69 31.77
N LYS A 437 56.81 13.90 31.61
CA LYS A 437 57.51 15.18 31.47
C LYS A 437 56.58 16.32 31.89
N ASP A 438 57.13 17.51 32.13
CA ASP A 438 56.36 18.67 32.59
C ASP A 438 55.24 19.10 31.63
N SER A 439 55.44 18.91 30.32
CA SER A 439 54.42 19.26 29.33
C SER A 439 53.12 18.46 29.50
N ASP A 440 53.18 17.31 30.19
CA ASP A 440 52.02 16.46 30.45
C ASP A 440 51.16 16.98 31.62
N CYS A 441 51.62 18.01 32.34
CA CYS A 441 50.97 18.51 33.56
C CYS A 441 50.18 19.81 33.37
N GLY A 442 50.24 20.40 32.17
CA GLY A 442 49.66 21.71 31.88
C GLY A 442 50.44 22.88 32.51
N ALA A 443 50.04 24.10 32.17
CA ALA A 443 50.71 25.31 32.62
C ALA A 443 50.71 25.46 34.15
N GLY A 444 51.84 25.88 34.71
CA GLY A 444 51.99 26.13 36.16
C GLY A 444 52.20 24.87 37.01
N LYS A 445 52.39 23.69 36.40
CA LYS A 445 52.75 22.44 37.07
C LYS A 445 54.03 21.84 36.49
N TRP A 446 54.62 20.86 37.18
CA TRP A 446 55.78 20.08 36.77
C TRP A 446 55.57 18.60 37.11
N CYS A 447 56.26 17.70 36.42
CA CYS A 447 56.18 16.27 36.66
C CYS A 447 57.24 15.85 37.68
N ASP A 448 56.82 15.20 38.77
CA ASP A 448 57.75 14.83 39.84
C ASP A 448 58.65 13.62 39.55
N GLU A 449 58.45 12.98 38.39
CA GLU A 449 59.22 11.81 37.91
C GLU A 449 59.44 10.71 38.98
N GLY A 450 58.54 10.61 39.97
CA GLY A 450 58.60 9.57 41.00
C GLY A 450 59.61 9.87 42.11
N LEU A 451 59.81 11.15 42.47
CA LEU A 451 60.65 11.59 43.60
C LEU A 451 60.37 10.88 44.95
N ASP A 452 59.17 10.33 45.15
CA ASP A 452 58.77 9.59 46.34
C ASP A 452 58.75 8.06 46.15
N ALA A 453 59.28 7.57 45.03
CA ALA A 453 59.30 6.17 44.60
C ALA A 453 57.92 5.50 44.51
N LYS A 454 56.82 6.27 44.52
CA LYS A 454 55.48 5.68 44.63
C LYS A 454 54.57 5.91 43.43
N VAL A 455 54.54 7.08 42.76
CA VAL A 455 53.87 7.31 41.46
C VAL A 455 54.33 8.65 40.86
N ASN A 456 54.63 8.75 39.56
CA ASN A 456 54.87 10.06 38.92
C ASN A 456 53.60 10.94 38.95
N ALA A 457 53.67 12.13 39.52
CA ALA A 457 52.53 13.02 39.70
C ALA A 457 52.83 14.46 39.25
N CYS A 458 51.78 15.14 38.78
CA CYS A 458 51.83 16.55 38.46
C CYS A 458 51.72 17.41 39.71
N ARG A 459 52.78 18.16 40.03
CA ARG A 459 52.86 19.05 41.19
C ARG A 459 52.75 20.52 40.75
N PRO A 460 52.13 21.40 41.54
CA PRO A 460 52.23 22.84 41.29
C PRO A 460 53.68 23.31 41.25
N LYS A 461 53.98 24.26 40.36
CA LYS A 461 55.27 24.95 40.38
C LYS A 461 55.41 25.78 41.65
N LEU A 462 56.60 25.75 42.20
CA LEU A 462 56.99 26.36 43.46
C LEU A 462 57.16 27.88 43.31
N ASP A 463 56.70 28.59 44.33
CA ASP A 463 56.83 30.04 44.48
C ASP A 463 58.25 30.45 44.92
N LYS A 464 58.57 31.73 44.74
CA LYS A 464 59.85 32.30 45.16
C LYS A 464 60.12 32.02 46.64
N GLY A 465 61.32 31.52 46.95
CA GLY A 465 61.76 31.18 48.29
C GLY A 465 61.40 29.76 48.75
N GLU A 466 60.58 29.03 47.99
CA GLU A 466 60.28 27.63 48.30
C GLU A 466 61.44 26.70 47.92
N LYS A 467 61.62 25.63 48.70
CA LYS A 467 62.73 24.68 48.53
C LYS A 467 62.50 23.83 47.28
N CYS A 468 63.40 23.96 46.30
CA CYS A 468 63.33 23.25 45.02
C CYS A 468 64.33 22.08 44.91
N GLY A 469 65.36 22.01 45.76
CA GLY A 469 66.34 20.92 45.71
C GLY A 469 67.20 20.79 46.97
N ALA A 470 68.15 19.85 46.92
CA ALA A 470 69.19 19.66 47.91
C ALA A 470 70.58 19.64 47.23
N VAL A 471 71.64 19.82 48.03
CA VAL A 471 73.02 19.73 47.54
C VAL A 471 73.24 18.38 46.84
N GLY A 472 73.73 18.43 45.59
CA GLY A 472 73.98 17.24 44.76
C GLY A 472 72.80 16.79 43.89
N THR A 473 71.66 17.50 43.92
CA THR A 473 70.53 17.22 43.01
C THR A 473 70.54 18.18 41.82
N PHE A 474 70.46 17.65 40.60
CA PHE A 474 70.46 18.40 39.34
C PHE A 474 69.07 18.40 38.69
N GLY A 475 68.78 19.39 37.84
CA GLY A 475 67.53 19.46 37.08
C GLY A 475 66.31 19.99 37.84
N ASN A 476 66.49 20.70 38.97
CA ASN A 476 65.37 21.19 39.80
C ASN A 476 64.73 22.51 39.32
N ASP A 477 65.32 23.17 38.32
CA ASP A 477 64.87 24.48 37.82
C ASP A 477 63.42 24.46 37.34
N HIS A 478 63.01 23.35 36.72
CA HIS A 478 61.67 23.16 36.20
C HIS A 478 60.56 23.19 37.26
N LYS A 479 60.91 22.94 38.53
CA LYS A 479 59.99 22.97 39.68
C LYS A 479 59.56 24.40 40.01
N CYS A 480 60.34 25.41 39.66
CA CYS A 480 60.10 26.80 40.04
C CYS A 480 59.27 27.56 38.99
N LYS A 481 58.39 28.46 39.44
CA LYS A 481 57.66 29.37 38.53
C LYS A 481 58.61 30.28 37.74
N SER A 482 59.74 30.67 38.34
CA SER A 482 60.80 31.45 37.68
C SER A 482 61.66 30.65 36.71
N GLY A 483 61.59 29.31 36.74
CA GLY A 483 62.49 28.45 35.97
C GLY A 483 63.92 28.43 36.47
N GLU A 484 64.19 28.92 37.68
CA GLU A 484 65.52 28.92 38.30
C GLU A 484 65.47 28.47 39.77
N CYS A 485 66.27 27.47 40.09
CA CYS A 485 66.47 26.90 41.41
C CYS A 485 67.93 27.08 41.86
N SER A 486 68.22 28.05 42.73
CA SER A 486 69.60 28.37 43.10
C SER A 486 69.77 28.90 44.54
N GLY A 487 70.98 28.76 45.09
CA GLY A 487 71.33 29.20 46.45
C GLY A 487 71.86 28.05 47.31
N LEU A 488 73.19 27.94 47.43
CA LEU A 488 73.81 27.04 48.41
C LEU A 488 73.65 27.61 49.82
N PRO A 489 73.48 26.77 50.87
CA PRO A 489 73.31 25.32 50.85
C PRO A 489 71.85 24.84 50.63
N ASN A 490 70.87 25.75 50.65
CA ASN A 490 69.44 25.46 50.54
C ASN A 490 68.89 25.98 49.22
N PHE A 491 68.78 25.10 48.22
CA PHE A 491 68.28 25.46 46.90
C PHE A 491 66.80 25.88 46.97
N VAL A 492 66.54 27.14 46.64
CA VAL A 492 65.21 27.75 46.63
C VAL A 492 64.89 28.38 45.27
N CYS A 493 63.61 28.49 44.95
CA CYS A 493 63.18 29.17 43.72
C CYS A 493 63.46 30.68 43.80
N LYS A 494 63.97 31.25 42.70
CA LYS A 494 64.32 32.69 42.62
C LYS A 494 63.17 33.62 42.29
#